data_AF-A0A662CKD4-F1
#
_entry.id   AF-A0A662CKD4-F1
#
_cell.length_a   1.000
_cell.length_b   1.000
_cell.length_c   1.000
_cell.angle_alpha   90.00
_cell.angle_beta   90.00
_cell.angle_gamma   90.00
#
_symmetry.space_group_name_H-M   'P 1'
#
loop_
_entity.id
_entity.type
_entity.pdbx_description
1 polymer ?
#
loop_
_entity_poly.entity_id
_entity_poly.type
_entity_poly.pdbx_seq_one_letter_code
_entity_poly.pdbx_strand_id
1 'polypeptide(L)' 'ARALKKAGPDREKLRDAIEETKGYVGISGVYNITPQDHNGLGVDSMIIVKIVEGKWMLEDY' A
#
# COMPACT_ATOMS: atom_id res chain seq x y z
N ALA A 1 -6.67 9.08 4.44
CA ALA A 1 -7.26 9.92 5.51
C ALA A 1 -7.81 9.16 6.74
N ARG A 2 -7.94 7.82 6.74
CA ARG A 2 -8.55 7.08 7.87
C ARG A 2 -7.78 7.23 9.18
N ALA A 3 -6.45 7.07 9.16
CA ALA A 3 -5.61 7.23 10.35
C ALA A 3 -5.68 8.64 10.95
N LEU A 4 -5.58 9.68 10.11
CA LEU A 4 -5.74 11.08 10.55
C LEU A 4 -7.10 11.34 11.19
N LYS A 5 -8.19 10.80 10.62
CA LYS A 5 -9.54 10.90 11.20
C LYS A 5 -9.65 10.17 12.55
N LYS A 6 -8.89 9.09 12.76
CA LYS A 6 -8.88 8.29 14.01
C LYS A 6 -8.04 8.94 15.11
N ALA A 7 -6.84 9.41 14.78
CA ALA A 7 -5.82 9.79 15.76
C ALA A 7 -5.61 11.32 15.91
N GLY A 8 -6.10 12.12 14.96
CA GLY A 8 -5.80 13.55 14.92
C GLY A 8 -4.38 13.85 14.43
N PRO A 9 -3.95 15.13 14.48
CA PRO A 9 -2.69 15.58 13.87
C PRO A 9 -1.45 15.41 14.76
N ASP A 10 -1.60 14.81 15.95
CA ASP A 10 -0.45 14.51 16.81
C ASP A 10 0.47 13.50 16.12
N ARG A 11 1.76 13.79 16.06
CA ARG A 11 2.73 13.02 15.27
C ARG A 11 2.83 11.57 15.72
N GLU A 12 2.93 11.33 17.03
CA GLU A 12 3.13 9.98 17.56
C GLU A 12 1.86 9.17 17.40
N LYS A 13 0.71 9.72 17.79
CA LYS A 13 -0.58 9.04 17.65
C LYS A 13 -0.92 8.74 16.19
N LEU A 14 -0.61 9.66 15.28
CA LEU A 14 -0.86 9.46 13.86
C LEU A 14 0.01 8.34 13.28
N ARG A 15 1.30 8.30 13.64
CA ARG A 15 2.18 7.19 13.22
C ARG A 15 1.63 5.87 13.73
N ASP A 16 1.32 5.76 15.01
CA ASP A 16 0.85 4.52 15.61
C ASP A 16 -0.45 4.04 14.92
N ALA A 17 -1.38 4.97 14.62
CA ALA A 17 -2.60 4.64 13.89
C ALA A 17 -2.37 4.24 12.41
N ILE A 18 -1.31 4.73 11.77
CA ILE A 18 -0.90 4.29 10.43
C ILE A 18 -0.33 2.87 10.52
N GLU A 19 0.54 2.60 11.49
CA GLU A 19 1.20 1.30 11.71
C GLU A 19 0.23 0.18 12.10
N GLU A 20 -0.96 0.52 12.61
CA GLU A 20 -2.07 -0.41 12.84
C GLU A 20 -2.91 -0.73 11.59
N THR A 21 -2.60 -0.15 10.43
CA THR A 21 -3.42 -0.32 9.22
C THR A 21 -3.33 -1.75 8.69
N LYS A 22 -4.47 -2.45 8.66
CA LYS A 22 -4.62 -3.80 8.09
C LYS A 22 -5.75 -3.84 7.07
N GLY A 23 -5.57 -4.61 6.00
CA GLY A 23 -6.60 -4.85 4.99
C GLY A 23 -7.05 -3.59 4.24
N TYR A 24 -6.21 -2.56 4.15
CA TYR A 24 -6.61 -1.32 3.46
C TYR A 24 -6.50 -1.49 1.95
N VAL A 25 -7.62 -1.56 1.25
CA VAL A 25 -7.67 -1.68 -0.22
C VAL A 25 -7.30 -0.33 -0.86
N GLY A 26 -6.16 -0.30 -1.55
CA GLY A 26 -5.71 0.82 -2.37
C GLY A 26 -5.60 0.45 -3.86
N ILE A 27 -5.10 1.38 -4.67
CA ILE A 27 -4.99 1.20 -6.12
C ILE A 27 -3.96 0.11 -6.47
N SER A 28 -2.85 0.06 -5.74
CA SER A 28 -1.74 -0.85 -6.00
C SER A 28 -1.83 -2.19 -5.27
N GLY A 29 -2.86 -2.41 -4.44
CA GLY A 29 -2.99 -3.63 -3.64
C GLY A 29 -3.63 -3.40 -2.27
N VAL A 30 -3.49 -4.40 -1.39
CA VAL A 30 -4.04 -4.37 -0.02
C VAL A 30 -2.92 -4.12 0.98
N TYR A 31 -2.98 -2.99 1.68
CA TYR A 31 -1.95 -2.56 2.62
C TYR A 31 -2.15 -3.16 4.01
N ASN A 32 -1.05 -3.70 4.55
CA ASN A 32 -0.91 -4.24 5.90
C ASN A 32 0.36 -3.69 6.56
N ILE A 33 0.31 -2.43 7.00
CA ILE A 33 1.45 -1.71 7.58
C ILE A 33 1.81 -2.31 8.97
N THR A 34 3.07 -2.26 9.34
CA THR A 34 3.58 -2.55 10.69
C THR A 34 4.65 -1.53 11.06
N PRO A 35 5.10 -1.43 12.33
CA PRO A 35 6.24 -0.56 12.67
C PRO A 35 7.56 -0.96 11.97
N GLN A 36 7.69 -2.22 11.54
CA GLN A 36 8.88 -2.74 10.86
C GLN A 36 8.78 -2.63 9.32
N ASP A 37 7.55 -2.61 8.79
CA ASP A 37 7.27 -2.51 7.36
C ASP A 37 6.26 -1.39 7.09
N HIS A 38 6.79 -0.25 6.63
CA HIS A 38 6.03 0.94 6.25
C HIS A 38 5.52 0.89 4.79
N ASN A 39 5.82 -0.17 4.04
CA ASN A 39 5.24 -0.43 2.72
C ASN A 39 3.94 -1.23 2.86
N GLY A 40 4.00 -2.40 3.52
CA GLY A 40 2.83 -3.24 3.81
C GLY A 40 2.14 -3.86 2.60
N LEU A 41 2.74 -3.78 1.41
CA LEU A 41 2.31 -4.48 0.20
C LEU A 41 3.07 -5.80 0.06
N GLY A 42 2.37 -6.84 -0.39
CA GLY A 42 2.97 -8.14 -0.70
C GLY A 42 3.40 -8.26 -2.16
N VAL A 43 4.04 -9.38 -2.50
CA VAL A 43 4.45 -9.69 -3.89
C VAL A 43 3.25 -9.85 -4.84
N ASP A 44 2.08 -10.15 -4.29
CA ASP A 44 0.78 -10.19 -4.97
C ASP A 44 0.29 -8.80 -5.43
N SER A 45 0.92 -7.72 -4.94
CA SER A 45 0.70 -6.36 -5.40
C SER A 45 1.46 -6.01 -6.68
N MET A 46 2.28 -6.93 -7.18
CA MET A 46 3.14 -6.72 -8.35
C MET A 46 2.58 -7.47 -9.56
N ILE A 47 2.71 -6.83 -10.72
CA ILE A 47 2.44 -7.43 -12.02
C ILE A 47 3.69 -7.32 -12.89
N ILE A 48 3.85 -8.27 -13.81
CA ILE A 48 4.88 -8.21 -14.84
C ILE A 48 4.27 -7.56 -16.08
N VAL A 49 5.01 -6.64 -16.68
CA VAL A 49 4.63 -5.96 -17.91
C VAL A 49 5.75 -6.03 -18.93
N LYS A 50 5.39 -6.05 -20.21
CA LYS A 50 6.31 -5.92 -21.33
C LYS A 50 5.99 -4.67 -22.16
N ILE A 51 7.01 -4.15 -22.85
CA ILE A 51 6.84 -3.09 -23.85
C ILE A 51 6.68 -3.72 -25.23
N VAL A 52 5.52 -3.52 -25.86
CA VAL A 52 5.24 -3.94 -27.24
C VAL A 52 4.79 -2.72 -28.02
N GLU A 53 5.51 -2.38 -29.09
CA GLU A 53 5.20 -1.22 -29.94
C GLU A 53 5.03 0.10 -29.16
N GLY A 54 5.88 0.28 -28.13
CA GLY A 54 5.85 1.48 -27.28
C GLY A 54 4.70 1.53 -26.26
N LYS A 55 3.95 0.44 -26.08
CA LYS A 55 2.85 0.34 -25.11
C LYS A 55 3.17 -0.67 -24.01
N TRP A 56 2.67 -0.41 -22.80
CA TRP A 56 2.67 -1.35 -21.69
C TRP A 56 1.59 -2.42 -21.93
N MET A 57 2.00 -3.67 -21.99
CA MET A 57 1.12 -4.83 -22.04
C MET A 57 1.35 -5.68 -20.79
N LEU A 58 0.28 -6.24 -20.23
CA LEU A 58 0.42 -7.25 -19.19
C LEU A 58 1.14 -8.47 -19.77
N GLU A 59 2.09 -9.01 -19.01
CA GLU A 59 2.67 -10.30 -19.31
C GLU A 59 1.70 -11.36 -18.78
N ASP A 60 1.19 -12.20 -19.69
CA ASP A 60 0.35 -13.35 -19.30
C ASP A 60 1.20 -14.34 -18.48
N TYR A 61 0.61 -14.88 -17.41
CA TYR A 61 1.19 -15.93 -16.58
C TYR A 61 0.96 -17.31 -17.18
#